data_AF-A0A4Z2HQC8-F1
#
_entry.id   AF-A0A4Z2HQC8-F1
#
_cell.length_a   1.000
_cell.length_b   1.000
_cell.length_c   1.000
_cell.angle_alpha   90.00
_cell.angle_beta   90.00
_cell.angle_gamma   90.00
#
_symmetry.space_group_name_H-M   'P 1'
#
loop_
_entity.id
_entity.type
_entity.pdbx_description
1 polymer ?
#
loop_
_entity_poly.entity_id
_entity_poly.type
_entity_poly.pdbx_seq_one_letter_code
_entity_poly.pdbx_strand_id
1 'polypeptide(L)'
;MHPEKYLPELAAEKSSLDPSFVHAVRLLAEEIEKNEGDELRKDDDTKKYLDIISNKNIKLSERVLIPIQQYPKSGSTMGSLR
;
A
#
# COMPACT_ATOMS: atom_id res chain seq x y z
N MET A 1 -7.03 -22.11 14.08
CA MET A 1 -7.33 -21.64 12.71
C MET A 1 -6.63 -22.58 11.74
N HIS A 2 -7.36 -23.17 10.79
CA HIS A 2 -6.77 -24.03 9.76
C HIS A 2 -6.28 -23.14 8.60
N PRO A 3 -4.96 -22.99 8.38
CA PRO A 3 -4.41 -22.03 7.41
C PRO A 3 -4.93 -22.25 5.98
N GLU A 4 -5.18 -23.51 5.63
CA GLU A 4 -5.69 -23.94 4.32
C GLU A 4 -7.08 -23.39 3.99
N LYS A 5 -7.86 -23.00 5.00
CA LYS A 5 -9.23 -22.49 4.83
C LYS A 5 -9.31 -20.97 4.85
N TYR A 6 -8.25 -20.29 5.31
CA TYR A 6 -8.27 -18.85 5.56
C TYR A 6 -8.53 -18.00 4.30
N LEU A 7 -7.76 -18.21 3.24
CA LEU A 7 -7.93 -17.47 1.98
C LEU A 7 -9.28 -17.76 1.29
N PRO A 8 -9.71 -19.03 1.13
CA PRO A 8 -11.03 -19.35 0.60
C PRO A 8 -12.18 -18.69 1.38
N GLU A 9 -12.08 -18.65 2.71
CA GLU A 9 -13.09 -18.02 3.57
C GLU A 9 -13.14 -16.50 3.37
N LEU A 10 -12.00 -15.81 3.31
CA LEU A 10 -11.95 -14.36 3.03
C LEU A 10 -12.53 -14.01 1.64
N ALA A 11 -12.23 -14.83 0.63
CA ALA A 11 -12.76 -14.62 -0.72
C ALA A 11 -14.29 -14.84 -0.79
N ALA A 12 -14.79 -15.85 -0.07
CA ALA A 12 -16.22 -16.12 0.05
C ALA A 12 -16.94 -14.98 0.80
N GLU A 13 -16.36 -14.46 1.89
CA GLU A 13 -16.93 -13.33 2.62
C GLU A 13 -16.98 -12.07 1.75
N LYS A 14 -15.87 -11.72 1.08
CA LYS A 14 -15.81 -10.55 0.19
C LYS A 14 -16.86 -10.61 -0.93
N SER A 15 -17.14 -11.80 -1.49
CA SER A 15 -18.10 -11.97 -2.59
C SER A 15 -19.57 -11.98 -2.15
N SER A 16 -19.83 -12.31 -0.89
CA SER A 16 -21.18 -12.33 -0.31
C SER A 16 -21.57 -11.05 0.41
N LEU A 17 -20.59 -10.21 0.76
CA LEU A 17 -20.80 -8.96 1.48
C LEU A 17 -21.48 -7.90 0.60
N ASP A 18 -22.44 -7.18 1.19
CA ASP A 18 -23.13 -6.09 0.49
C ASP A 18 -22.14 -4.96 0.10
N PRO A 19 -22.16 -4.47 -1.16
CA PRO A 19 -21.24 -3.44 -1.62
C PRO A 19 -21.27 -2.11 -0.86
N SER A 20 -22.33 -1.82 -0.10
CA SER A 20 -22.42 -0.63 0.75
C SER A 20 -21.42 -0.64 1.92
N PHE A 21 -20.94 -1.82 2.32
CA PHE A 21 -19.86 -1.96 3.30
C PHE A 21 -18.48 -1.70 2.68
N VAL A 22 -18.32 -0.54 2.06
CA VAL A 22 -17.13 -0.14 1.28
C VAL A 22 -15.82 -0.32 2.03
N HIS A 23 -15.81 -0.07 3.35
CA HIS A 23 -14.61 -0.23 4.16
C HIS A 23 -14.27 -1.69 4.45
N ALA A 24 -15.27 -2.53 4.72
CA ALA A 24 -15.06 -3.95 4.98
C ALA A 24 -14.61 -4.68 3.71
N VAL A 25 -15.24 -4.39 2.56
CA VAL A 25 -14.82 -4.93 1.26
C VAL A 25 -13.37 -4.55 0.95
N ARG A 26 -12.96 -3.31 1.24
CA ARG A 26 -11.57 -2.85 1.07
C ARG A 26 -10.59 -3.62 1.96
N LEU A 27 -10.91 -3.77 3.25
CA LEU A 27 -10.04 -4.48 4.19
C LEU A 27 -9.89 -5.97 3.82
N LEU A 28 -10.98 -6.63 3.42
CA LEU A 28 -10.92 -8.01 2.94
C LEU A 28 -10.05 -8.15 1.69
N ALA A 29 -10.15 -7.20 0.75
CA ALA A 29 -9.29 -7.20 -0.44
C ALA A 29 -7.80 -7.02 -0.09
N GLU A 30 -7.48 -6.08 0.80
CA GLU A 30 -6.10 -5.82 1.26
C GLU A 30 -5.48 -7.04 1.97
N GLU A 31 -6.27 -7.74 2.80
CA GLU A 31 -5.78 -8.91 3.53
C GLU A 31 -5.57 -10.13 2.62
N ILE A 32 -6.44 -10.34 1.62
CA ILE A 32 -6.25 -11.36 0.58
C ILE A 32 -4.96 -11.08 -0.20
N GLU A 33 -4.78 -9.85 -0.70
CA GLU A 33 -3.59 -9.45 -1.48
C GLU A 33 -2.30 -9.59 -0.67
N LYS A 34 -2.34 -9.23 0.62
CA LYS A 34 -1.20 -9.37 1.51
C LYS A 34 -0.78 -10.83 1.69
N ASN A 35 -1.72 -11.76 1.83
CA ASN A 35 -1.40 -13.17 2.04
C ASN A 35 -1.00 -13.88 0.73
N GLU A 36 -1.55 -13.46 -0.41
CA GLU A 36 -1.06 -13.88 -1.74
C GLU A 36 0.34 -13.31 -2.04
N GLY A 37 0.63 -12.10 -1.55
CA GLY A 37 1.91 -11.41 -1.70
C GLY A 37 2.92 -11.62 -0.58
N ASP A 38 2.65 -12.46 0.43
CA ASP A 38 3.56 -12.61 1.59
C ASP A 38 4.88 -13.33 1.23
N GLU A 39 4.93 -14.02 0.08
CA GLU A 39 6.19 -14.46 -0.54
C GLU A 39 7.12 -13.27 -0.90
N LEU A 40 6.57 -12.06 -1.13
CA LEU A 40 7.34 -10.85 -1.45
C LEU A 40 7.79 -10.06 -0.21
N ARG A 41 7.26 -10.34 0.98
CA ARG A 41 7.56 -9.59 2.22
C ARG A 41 8.83 -10.07 2.94
N LYS A 42 9.27 -11.31 2.68
CA LYS A 42 10.63 -11.76 3.07
C LYS A 42 11.75 -10.96 2.39
N ASP A 43 11.43 -10.24 1.32
CA ASP A 43 12.37 -9.51 0.49
C ASP A 43 12.63 -8.06 0.97
N ASP A 44 11.92 -7.60 2.01
CA ASP A 44 12.05 -6.23 2.55
C ASP A 44 13.32 -6.05 3.40
N ASP A 45 13.80 -7.12 4.06
CA ASP A 45 15.08 -7.09 4.77
C ASP A 45 16.28 -7.04 3.79
N THR A 46 16.15 -7.61 2.60
CA THR A 46 17.18 -7.55 1.53
C THR A 46 17.29 -6.17 0.90
N LYS A 47 16.22 -5.37 0.89
CA LYS A 47 16.16 -4.03 0.27
C LYS A 47 16.72 -2.91 1.14
N LYS A 48 17.07 -3.19 2.40
CA LYS A 48 17.64 -2.20 3.32
C LYS A 48 19.10 -1.83 3.00
N TYR A 49 19.83 -2.68 2.27
CA TYR A 49 21.22 -2.46 1.93
C TYR A 49 21.42 -2.30 0.42
N LEU A 50 22.19 -1.28 0.06
CA LEU A 50 22.56 -1.03 -1.33
C LEU A 50 23.86 -1.78 -1.65
N ASP A 51 23.84 -2.59 -2.70
CA ASP A 51 25.06 -3.11 -3.32
C ASP A 51 25.72 -2.01 -4.16
N ILE A 52 26.77 -1.41 -3.60
CA ILE A 52 27.53 -0.31 -4.22
C ILE A 52 28.47 -0.75 -5.34
N ILE A 53 28.72 -2.05 -5.52
CA ILE A 53 29.64 -2.58 -6.53
C ILE A 53 28.94 -2.70 -7.88
N SER A 54 27.68 -3.13 -7.89
CA SER A 54 26.92 -3.40 -9.12
C SER A 54 26.30 -2.16 -9.78
N ASN A 55 26.37 -0.99 -9.12
CA ASN A 55 25.95 0.32 -9.66
C ASN A 55 24.55 0.32 -10.30
N LYS A 56 23.60 -0.36 -9.67
CA LYS A 56 22.21 -0.46 -10.13
C LYS A 56 21.43 0.83 -9.87
N ASN A 57 20.41 1.10 -10.69
CA ASN A 57 19.50 2.22 -10.48
C ASN A 57 18.72 2.06 -9.17
N ILE A 58 18.66 3.14 -8.38
CA ILE A 58 17.86 3.22 -7.15
C ILE A 58 16.61 4.08 -7.38
N LYS A 59 15.52 3.74 -6.70
CA LYS A 59 14.31 4.58 -6.63
C LYS A 59 14.28 5.25 -5.26
N LEU A 60 14.26 6.59 -5.25
CA LEU A 60 14.14 7.40 -4.04
C LEU A 60 12.86 8.23 -4.15
N SER A 61 12.09 8.29 -3.07
CA SER A 61 10.89 9.09 -2.98
C SER A 61 10.77 9.70 -1.58
N GLU A 62 10.61 11.02 -1.51
CA GLU A 62 10.39 11.74 -0.27
C GLU A 62 9.01 12.40 -0.29
N ARG A 63 8.26 12.29 0.81
CA ARG A 63 6.97 12.97 0.98
C ARG A 63 7.19 14.25 1.79
N VAL A 64 6.92 15.39 1.17
CA VAL A 64 7.02 16.71 1.83
C VAL A 64 5.63 17.22 2.18
N LEU A 65 5.47 17.77 3.39
CA LEU A 65 4.20 18.32 3.86
C LEU A 65 3.90 19.68 3.22
N ILE A 66 2.68 19.86 2.71
CA ILE A 66 2.17 21.18 2.30
C ILE A 66 1.49 21.83 3.52
N PRO A 67 1.87 23.05 3.95
CA PRO A 67 1.38 23.68 5.18
C PRO A 67 -0.02 24.29 5.01
N ILE A 68 -0.99 23.47 4.61
CA ILE A 68 -2.38 23.88 4.33
C ILE A 68 -3.10 24.49 5.53
N GLN A 69 -2.70 24.11 6.74
CA GLN A 69 -3.29 24.63 7.98
C GLN A 69 -2.82 26.05 8.30
N GLN A 70 -1.58 26.39 7.94
CA GLN A 70 -1.01 27.73 8.16
C GLN A 70 -1.39 28.70 7.03
N TYR A 71 -1.55 28.17 5.81
CA TYR A 71 -1.86 28.96 4.62
C TYR A 71 -3.05 28.38 3.83
N PRO A 72 -4.28 28.45 4.38
CA PRO A 72 -5.45 27.80 3.79
C PRO A 72 -5.95 28.43 2.48
N LYS A 73 -5.52 29.66 2.15
CA LYS A 73 -5.97 30.41 0.95
C LYS A 73 -5.01 30.38 -0.24
N SER A 74 -3.88 29.67 -0.13
CA SER A 74 -2.89 29.57 -1.21
C SER A 74 -3.29 28.49 -2.23
N GLY A 75 -4.43 28.65 -2.90
CA GLY A 75 -4.96 27.72 -3.91
C GLY A 75 -4.13 27.56 -5.20
N SER A 76 -2.84 27.90 -5.17
CA SER A 76 -1.94 27.88 -6.32
C SER A 76 -0.54 27.28 -6.03
N THR A 77 -0.31 26.60 -4.91
CA THR A 77 0.96 25.89 -4.71
C THR A 77 1.15 24.73 -5.71
N MET A 78 0.06 24.12 -6.18
CA MET A 78 0.05 23.14 -7.28
C MET A 78 0.18 23.79 -8.68
N GLY A 79 0.00 25.11 -8.81
CA GLY A 79 0.02 25.82 -10.10
C GLY A 79 1.42 26.16 -10.64
N SER A 80 2.48 25.97 -9.84
CA SER A 80 3.85 26.38 -10.17
C SER A 80 4.83 25.21 -10.39
N LEU A 81 4.36 23.97 -10.38
CA LEU A 81 5.17 22.75 -10.58
C LEU A 81 4.95 22.16 -12.00
N ARG A 82 4.95 23.01 -13.03
CA ARG A 82 5.03 22.60 -14.44
C ARG A 82 6.43 22.81 -14.98
#